data_AF-A0A1R3H8F9-F1
#
_entry.id   AF-A0A1R3H8F9-F1
#
_cell.length_a   1.000
_cell.length_b   1.000
_cell.length_c   1.000
_cell.angle_alpha   90.00
_cell.angle_beta   90.00
_cell.angle_gamma   90.00
#
_symmetry.space_group_name_H-M   'P 1'
#
loop_
_entity.id
_entity.type
_entity.pdbx_description
1 polymer ?
#
loop_
_entity_poly.entity_id
_entity_poly.type
_entity_poly.pdbx_seq_one_letter_code
_entity_poly.pdbx_strand_id
1 'polypeptide(L)'
;MWKLKIAEGVDGPYLYSTNNYVGRQTWEFDPDAGSPEERAEVEEARHNFYKNRFQVKPSGDLLWRMQNRYYRNYGRAKLDKA
;
A
#
# COMPACT_ATOMS: atom_id res chain seq x y z
N MET A 1 0.26 5.04 4.63
CA MET A 1 0.70 3.91 3.77
C MET A 1 -0.42 3.48 2.84
N TRP A 2 -0.09 2.82 1.73
CA TRP A 2 -1.10 2.35 0.77
C TRP A 2 -1.73 1.05 1.27
N LYS A 3 -3.05 1.03 1.41
CA LYS A 3 -3.85 -0.13 1.78
C LYS A 3 -4.39 -0.83 0.53
N LEU A 4 -4.15 -2.13 0.40
CA LEU A 4 -4.77 -2.94 -0.64
C LEU A 4 -6.22 -3.18 -0.26
N LYS A 5 -7.13 -2.66 -1.08
CA LYS A 5 -8.56 -2.90 -0.98
C LYS A 5 -8.98 -3.76 -2.15
N ILE A 6 -9.45 -4.95 -1.81
CA ILE A 6 -10.10 -5.85 -2.75
C ILE A 6 -11.58 -5.47 -2.74
N ALA A 7 -12.13 -5.21 -3.92
CA ALA A 7 -13.56 -4.96 -4.04
C ALA A 7 -14.33 -6.22 -3.65
N GLU A 8 -15.12 -6.10 -2.58
CA GLU A 8 -16.20 -7.03 -2.26
C GLU A 8 -17.40 -6.57 -3.10
N GLY A 9 -17.92 -7.45 -3.95
CA GLY A 9 -18.90 -7.12 -4.97
C GLY A 9 -20.04 -6.26 -4.43
N VAL A 10 -20.25 -5.09 -5.03
CA VAL A 10 -21.40 -4.24 -4.73
C VAL A 10 -22.39 -4.39 -5.86
N ASP A 11 -23.58 -4.88 -5.52
CA ASP A 11 -24.70 -4.94 -6.45
C ASP A 11 -25.41 -3.58 -6.43
N GLY A 12 -25.60 -2.97 -7.59
CA GLY A 12 -26.19 -1.65 -7.72
C GLY A 12 -27.14 -1.62 -8.93
N PRO A 13 -28.27 -0.89 -8.85
CA PRO A 13 -29.33 -0.96 -9.87
C PRO A 13 -28.89 -0.53 -11.28
N TYR A 14 -27.73 0.11 -11.42
CA TYR A 14 -27.16 0.56 -12.69
C TYR A 14 -25.76 0.00 -12.97
N LEU A 15 -25.37 -1.06 -12.26
CA LEU A 15 -24.04 -1.66 -12.33
C LEU A 15 -24.13 -3.06 -12.97
N TYR A 16 -23.58 -3.22 -14.18
CA TYR A 16 -23.44 -4.52 -14.86
C TYR A 16 -21.99 -5.04 -14.81
N SER A 17 -21.80 -6.26 -14.30
CA SER A 17 -20.52 -6.98 -14.31
C SER A 17 -20.75 -8.47 -14.54
N THR A 18 -19.91 -9.09 -15.36
CA THR A 18 -19.89 -10.56 -15.57
C THR A 18 -19.29 -11.35 -14.40
N ASN A 19 -18.67 -10.68 -13.42
CA ASN A 19 -18.01 -11.31 -12.26
C ASN A 19 -18.40 -10.63 -10.94
N ASN A 20 -19.59 -10.02 -10.86
CA ASN A 20 -20.09 -9.34 -9.66
C ASN A 20 -19.11 -8.32 -9.05
N TYR A 21 -18.29 -7.65 -9.87
CA TYR A 21 -17.22 -6.73 -9.42
C TYR A 21 -16.16 -7.36 -8.51
N VAL A 22 -16.14 -8.69 -8.40
CA VAL A 22 -15.17 -9.44 -7.60
C VAL A 22 -13.82 -9.44 -8.32
N GLY A 23 -12.76 -9.26 -7.54
CA GLY A 23 -11.38 -9.37 -8.02
C GLY A 23 -10.71 -8.05 -8.42
N ARG A 24 -11.41 -6.91 -8.32
CA ARG A 24 -10.76 -5.60 -8.51
C ARG A 24 -9.88 -5.29 -7.30
N GLN A 25 -8.60 -5.05 -7.56
CA GLN A 25 -7.64 -4.64 -6.54
C GLN A 25 -7.33 -3.15 -6.72
N THR A 26 -7.58 -2.37 -5.68
CA THR A 26 -7.30 -0.93 -5.65
C THR A 26 -6.41 -0.61 -4.46
N TRP A 27 -5.54 0.37 -4.64
CA TRP A 27 -4.68 0.89 -3.58
C TRP A 27 -5.30 2.18 -3.04
N GLU A 28 -5.73 2.18 -1.79
CA GLU A 28 -6.22 3.37 -1.10
C GLU A 28 -5.14 3.91 -0.16
N PHE A 29 -4.85 5.21 -0.22
CA PHE A 29 -3.88 5.80 0.71
C PHE A 29 -4.54 6.00 2.09
N ASP A 30 -3.96 5.37 3.11
CA ASP A 30 -4.39 5.47 4.50
C ASP A 30 -3.29 6.17 5.33
N PRO A 31 -3.51 7.40 5.81
CA PRO A 31 -2.52 8.15 6.59
C PRO A 31 -2.20 7.49 7.94
N ASP A 32 -3.12 6.66 8.46
CA ASP A 32 -3.03 5.99 9.76
C ASP A 32 -2.61 4.52 9.66
N ALA A 33 -2.36 4.03 8.45
CA ALA A 33 -1.77 2.71 8.25
C ALA A 33 -0.25 2.72 8.50
N GLY A 34 0.23 1.73 9.25
CA GLY A 34 1.65 1.54 9.60
C GLY A 34 2.04 2.03 10.98
N SER A 35 3.15 1.52 11.51
CA SER A 35 3.73 2.06 12.74
C SER A 35 4.35 3.45 12.50
N PRO A 36 4.50 4.30 13.52
CA PRO A 36 5.17 5.59 13.39
C PRO A 36 6.57 5.49 12.77
N GLU A 37 7.31 4.43 13.12
CA GLU A 37 8.65 4.15 12.61
C GLU A 37 8.63 3.85 11.11
N GLU A 38 7.69 3.00 10.66
CA GLU A 38 7.54 2.67 9.24
C GLU A 38 7.15 3.91 8.41
N ARG A 39 6.31 4.79 8.97
CA ARG A 39 5.95 6.06 8.32
C ARG A 39 7.15 7.00 8.22
N ALA A 40 7.96 7.07 9.27
CA ALA A 40 9.18 7.90 9.29
C ALA A 40 10.17 7.45 8.21
N GLU A 41 10.37 6.13 8.03
CA GLU A 41 11.27 5.59 7.00
C GLU A 41 10.78 5.93 5.57
N VAL A 42 9.47 5.90 5.34
CA VAL A 42 8.88 6.31 4.05
C VAL A 42 9.10 7.79 3.78
N GLU A 43 8.92 8.66 4.77
CA GLU A 43 9.18 10.10 4.62
C GLU A 43 10.67 10.41 4.44
N GLU A 44 11.55 9.70 5.14
CA GLU A 44 12.99 9.80 4.92
C GLU A 44 13.37 9.42 3.49
N ALA A 45 12.82 8.31 2.98
CA ALA A 45 13.05 7.88 1.60
C ALA A 45 12.55 8.90 0.57
N ARG A 46 11.39 9.54 0.82
CA ARG A 46 10.87 10.65 -0.02
C ARG A 46 11.80 11.85 0.00
N HIS A 47 12.30 12.24 1.16
CA HIS A 47 13.23 13.35 1.30
C HIS A 47 14.56 13.07 0.60
N ASN A 48 15.08 11.84 0.76
CA ASN A 48 16.29 11.39 0.10
C ASN A 48 16.16 11.39 -1.43
N PHE A 49 15.03 10.90 -1.96
CA PHE A 49 14.69 11.01 -3.38
C PHE A 49 14.71 12.46 -3.84
N TYR A 50 14.04 13.37 -3.11
CA TYR A 50 13.94 14.77 -3.52
C TYR A 50 15.31 15.44 -3.63
N LYS A 51 16.22 15.15 -2.69
CA LYS A 51 17.61 15.66 -2.71
C LYS A 51 18.44 15.10 -3.86
N ASN A 52 18.30 13.80 -4.12
CA ASN A 52 19.19 13.07 -5.03
C ASN A 52 18.63 12.83 -6.44
N ARG A 53 17.39 13.27 -6.73
CA ARG A 53 16.67 13.00 -8.00
C ARG A 53 17.41 13.39 -9.28
N PHE A 54 18.34 14.34 -9.20
CA PHE A 54 19.14 14.80 -10.34
C PHE A 54 20.58 14.26 -10.34
N GLN A 55 21.02 13.70 -9.22
CA GLN A 55 22.39 13.20 -9.04
C GLN A 55 22.47 11.68 -9.22
N VAL A 56 21.43 10.97 -8.82
CA VAL A 56 21.37 9.51 -8.82
C VAL A 56 20.06 9.07 -9.44
N LYS A 57 20.11 8.07 -10.31
CA LYS A 57 18.89 7.46 -10.85
C LYS A 57 18.16 6.73 -9.73
N PRO A 58 16.95 7.19 -9.34
CA PRO A 58 16.24 6.59 -8.22
C PRO A 58 15.74 5.18 -8.58
N SER A 59 15.79 4.28 -7.61
CA SER A 59 15.10 2.99 -7.69
C SER A 59 13.59 3.24 -7.53
N GLY A 60 12.81 2.89 -8.55
CA GLY A 60 11.35 3.08 -8.56
C GLY A 60 10.61 2.13 -7.61
N ASP A 61 11.29 1.11 -7.10
CA ASP A 61 10.73 0.05 -6.28
C ASP A 61 11.04 0.19 -4.78
N LEU A 62 11.83 1.18 -4.36
CA LEU A 62 12.18 1.38 -2.94
C LEU A 62 10.93 1.55 -2.06
N LEU A 63 10.04 2.46 -2.43
CA LEU A 63 8.77 2.69 -1.72
C LEU A 63 7.87 1.45 -1.74
N TRP A 64 7.88 0.71 -2.85
CA TRP A 64 7.11 -0.53 -2.97
C TRP A 64 7.65 -1.64 -2.06
N ARG A 65 8.97 -1.76 -1.92
CA ARG A 65 9.61 -2.72 -1.00
C ARG A 65 9.28 -2.40 0.46
N MET A 66 9.30 -1.11 0.84
CA MET A 66 8.87 -0.67 2.18
C MET A 66 7.40 -1.05 2.44
N GLN A 67 6.53 -0.83 1.46
CA GLN A 67 5.11 -1.19 1.54
C GLN A 67 4.89 -2.71 1.64
N ASN A 68 5.61 -3.52 0.86
CA ASN A 68 5.56 -4.99 0.95
C ASN A 68 6.02 -5.52 2.31
N ARG A 69 7.07 -4.92 2.87
CA ARG A 69 7.57 -5.27 4.20
C ARG A 69 6.49 -5.04 5.26
N TYR A 70 5.78 -3.91 5.19
CA TYR A 70 4.62 -3.64 6.04
C TYR A 70 3.55 -4.74 5.93
N TYR A 71 3.14 -5.12 4.72
CA TYR A 71 2.12 -6.18 4.55
C TYR A 71 2.53 -7.51 5.14
N ARG A 72 3.81 -7.87 4.95
CA ARG A 72 4.37 -9.10 5.52
C ARG A 72 4.34 -9.06 7.05
N ASN A 73 4.65 -7.91 7.65
CA ASN A 73 4.61 -7.71 9.09
C ASN A 73 3.16 -7.69 9.63
N TYR A 74 2.25 -6.99 8.94
CA TYR A 74 0.83 -6.92 9.29
C TYR A 74 0.16 -8.30 9.26
N GLY A 75 0.45 -9.12 8.25
CA GLY A 75 -0.03 -10.50 8.17
C GLY A 75 0.46 -11.38 9.31
N ARG A 76 1.74 -11.25 9.70
CA ARG A 76 2.31 -11.95 10.87
C ARG A 76 1.64 -11.51 12.18
N ALA A 77 1.50 -10.21 12.40
CA ALA A 77 0.87 -9.67 13.60
C ALA A 77 -0.62 -10.07 13.78
N LYS A 78 -1.31 -10.45 12.69
CA LYS A 78 -2.65 -11.04 12.77
C LYS A 78 -2.64 -12.53 13.12
N LEU A 79 -1.64 -13.29 12.66
CA LEU A 79 -1.50 -14.71 12.98
C LEU A 79 -1.09 -14.93 14.45
N ASP A 80 -0.24 -14.05 14.99
CA ASP A 80 0.21 -14.14 16.39
C ASP A 80 -0.87 -13.74 17.42
N LYS A 81 -2.02 -13.24 16.94
CA LYS A 81 -3.17 -12.83 17.77
C LYS A 81 -4.38 -13.79 17.67
N ALA A 82 -4.25 -14.89 16.93
CA ALA A 82 -5.25 -15.95 16.79
C ALA A 82 -4.78 -17.21 17.55
#